data_AF-A0A6G7J3U4-F1
#
_entry.id   AF-A0A6G7J3U4-F1
#
_cell.length_a   1.000
_cell.length_b   1.000
_cell.length_c   1.000
_cell.angle_alpha   90.00
_cell.angle_beta   90.00
_cell.angle_gamma   90.00
#
_symmetry.space_group_name_H-M   'P 1'
#
loop_
_entity.id
_entity.type
_entity.pdbx_description
1 polymer ?
#
loop_
_entity_poly.entity_id
_entity_poly.type
_entity_poly.pdbx_seq_one_letter_code
_entity_poly.pdbx_strand_id
1 'polypeptide(L)'
;MLVSTVNKHTSLCQLFIRISEAVWHKIAAYHNLGIEVPEIGLTADLIYELTNWGNITGKADCYIRKAFDESVNGNDVELYIKNNMGTYDHYALQAKVLKNDKKYKGLDTGYKTSSKYQWDKLYDYAKSNGCLPFYLLYNGNTNITFPYLKKYWFFDERQFGCSIVEPRVFQYFYKRKTKTPTYTQITPKYAYPWTALTCSKSSRHKMASSSQQQNYRAKSIGEIKNSLSGYKKVDSLENENPSSETNLSNELYSYDTWNPIAKIIIDNTDSRDER
;
A
#
# COMPACT_ATOMS: atom_id res chain seq x y z
N MET A 1 -5.25 -8.42 -7.00
CA MET A 1 -6.52 -8.30 -6.24
C MET A 1 -7.39 -7.44 -7.10
N LEU A 2 -8.54 -7.95 -7.54
CA LEU A 2 -9.41 -7.19 -8.43
C LEU A 2 -10.72 -6.90 -7.72
N VAL A 3 -11.02 -5.62 -7.51
CA VAL A 3 -12.32 -5.19 -6.99
C VAL A 3 -13.34 -5.38 -8.12
N SER A 4 -14.09 -6.48 -8.08
CA SER A 4 -14.86 -7.02 -9.22
C SER A 4 -16.02 -6.16 -9.75
N THR A 5 -16.18 -4.89 -9.35
CA THR A 5 -17.34 -4.07 -9.73
C THR A 5 -17.10 -2.55 -9.76
N VAL A 6 -15.96 -2.08 -10.27
CA VAL A 6 -15.81 -0.63 -10.53
C VAL A 6 -16.69 -0.22 -11.72
N ASN A 7 -17.62 0.72 -11.50
CA ASN A 7 -18.47 1.28 -12.55
C ASN A 7 -18.40 2.82 -12.55
N LYS A 8 -18.98 3.47 -13.57
CA LYS A 8 -18.97 4.93 -13.74
C LYS A 8 -19.53 5.70 -12.54
N HIS A 9 -20.44 5.11 -11.78
CA HIS A 9 -21.09 5.73 -10.63
C HIS A 9 -20.37 5.50 -9.30
N THR A 10 -19.35 4.63 -9.28
CA THR A 10 -18.59 4.35 -8.05
C THR A 10 -17.89 5.62 -7.57
N SER A 11 -18.20 6.03 -6.34
CA SER A 11 -17.53 7.16 -5.68
C SER A 11 -16.15 6.76 -5.17
N LEU A 12 -15.25 7.72 -4.98
CA LEU A 12 -13.92 7.48 -4.44
C LEU A 12 -13.97 6.86 -3.02
N CYS A 13 -14.93 7.30 -2.20
CA CYS A 13 -15.18 6.71 -0.88
C CYS A 13 -15.55 5.22 -0.97
N GLN A 14 -16.49 4.87 -1.85
CA GLN A 14 -16.91 3.47 -2.06
C GLN A 14 -15.74 2.61 -2.57
N LEU A 15 -14.90 3.16 -3.46
CA LEU A 15 -13.70 2.46 -3.91
C LEU A 15 -12.75 2.16 -2.75
N PHE A 16 -12.50 3.16 -1.88
CA PHE A 16 -11.61 2.98 -0.72
C PHE A 16 -12.14 1.89 0.23
N ILE A 17 -13.45 1.85 0.47
CA ILE A 17 -14.09 0.80 1.28
C ILE A 17 -13.84 -0.57 0.65
N ARG A 18 -14.15 -0.73 -0.64
CA ARG A 18 -14.02 -2.01 -1.34
C ARG A 18 -12.59 -2.53 -1.39
N ILE A 19 -11.61 -1.65 -1.64
CA ILE A 19 -10.19 -2.01 -1.59
C ILE A 19 -9.81 -2.48 -0.18
N SER A 20 -10.25 -1.79 0.88
CA SER A 20 -9.99 -2.26 2.25
C SER A 20 -10.57 -3.64 2.51
N GLU A 21 -11.83 -3.87 2.16
CA GLU A 21 -12.47 -5.17 2.33
C GLU A 21 -11.74 -6.27 1.55
N ALA A 22 -11.34 -5.99 0.31
CA ALA A 22 -10.60 -6.93 -0.52
C ALA A 22 -9.21 -7.25 0.05
N VAL A 23 -8.49 -6.25 0.57
CA VAL A 23 -7.21 -6.44 1.28
C VAL A 23 -7.40 -7.27 2.53
N TRP A 24 -8.43 -6.97 3.32
CA TRP A 24 -8.78 -7.73 4.52
C TRP A 24 -8.99 -9.19 4.22
N HIS A 25 -9.87 -9.50 3.26
CA HIS A 25 -10.18 -10.86 2.87
C HIS A 25 -8.97 -11.60 2.29
N LYS A 26 -8.17 -10.94 1.44
CA LYS A 26 -6.96 -11.55 0.87
C LYS A 26 -5.94 -11.92 1.95
N ILE A 27 -5.58 -10.99 2.83
CA ILE A 27 -4.60 -11.25 3.89
C ILE A 27 -5.13 -12.30 4.87
N ALA A 28 -6.40 -12.21 5.27
CA ALA A 28 -7.05 -13.20 6.12
C ALA A 28 -6.98 -14.62 5.52
N ALA A 29 -7.34 -14.77 4.24
CA ALA A 29 -7.32 -16.06 3.56
C ALA A 29 -5.90 -16.64 3.47
N TYR A 30 -4.91 -15.81 3.14
CA TYR A 30 -3.51 -16.24 3.07
C TYR A 30 -2.97 -16.66 4.44
N HIS A 31 -3.27 -15.88 5.49
CA HIS A 31 -2.89 -16.23 6.86
C HIS A 31 -3.50 -17.57 7.32
N ASN A 32 -4.75 -17.85 6.96
CA ASN A 32 -5.39 -19.13 7.26
C ASN A 32 -4.68 -20.33 6.60
N LEU A 33 -3.97 -20.10 5.48
CA LEU A 33 -3.14 -21.09 4.80
C LEU A 33 -1.68 -21.07 5.28
N GLY A 34 -1.32 -20.22 6.25
CA GLY A 34 0.06 -20.05 6.71
C GLY A 34 0.97 -19.30 5.73
N ILE A 35 0.40 -18.63 4.72
CA ILE A 35 1.13 -17.93 3.65
C ILE A 35 1.20 -16.44 3.97
N GLU A 36 2.37 -15.83 3.77
CA GLU A 36 2.57 -14.39 3.90
C GLU A 36 2.28 -13.67 2.57
N VAL A 37 1.43 -12.63 2.60
CA VAL A 37 1.18 -11.81 1.40
C VAL A 37 2.35 -10.84 1.19
N PRO A 38 2.93 -10.77 -0.02
CA PRO A 38 3.99 -9.80 -0.31
C PRO A 38 3.43 -8.38 -0.37
N GLU A 39 4.11 -7.46 0.32
CA GLU A 39 3.78 -6.02 0.40
C GLU A 39 3.76 -5.35 -0.98
N ILE A 40 4.79 -5.62 -1.79
CA ILE A 40 4.91 -5.08 -3.14
C ILE A 40 3.71 -5.43 -4.03
N GLY A 41 3.16 -6.64 -3.87
CA GLY A 41 1.99 -7.09 -4.63
C GLY A 41 0.71 -6.34 -4.23
N LEU A 42 0.52 -6.11 -2.93
CA LEU A 42 -0.63 -5.32 -2.43
C LEU A 42 -0.55 -3.85 -2.85
N THR A 43 0.66 -3.27 -2.81
CA THR A 43 0.88 -1.90 -3.26
C THR A 43 0.66 -1.75 -4.78
N ALA A 44 1.11 -2.72 -5.59
CA ALA A 44 0.84 -2.72 -7.02
C ALA A 44 -0.65 -2.87 -7.33
N ASP A 45 -1.34 -3.80 -6.65
CA ASP A 45 -2.79 -3.97 -6.74
C ASP A 45 -3.52 -2.66 -6.41
N LEU A 46 -3.13 -1.97 -5.34
CA LEU A 46 -3.70 -0.70 -4.92
C LEU A 46 -3.54 0.40 -5.98
N ILE A 47 -2.34 0.56 -6.55
CA ILE A 47 -2.05 1.55 -7.59
C ILE A 47 -2.91 1.27 -8.82
N TYR A 48 -3.00 0.00 -9.23
CA TYR A 48 -3.83 -0.42 -10.34
C TYR A 48 -5.31 -0.05 -10.13
N GLU A 49 -5.89 -0.42 -8.98
CA GLU A 49 -7.31 -0.19 -8.69
C GLU A 49 -7.71 1.28 -8.76
N LEU A 50 -6.92 2.15 -8.14
CA LEU A 50 -7.18 3.59 -8.13
C LEU A 50 -6.98 4.23 -9.50
N THR A 51 -5.97 3.79 -10.26
CA THR A 51 -5.72 4.28 -11.62
C THR A 51 -6.84 3.85 -12.56
N ASN A 52 -7.23 2.57 -12.50
CA ASN A 52 -8.29 2.01 -13.32
C ASN A 52 -9.64 2.66 -13.02
N TRP A 53 -9.93 2.95 -11.75
CA TRP A 53 -11.12 3.71 -11.38
C TRP A 53 -11.16 5.11 -12.00
N GLY A 54 -10.02 5.83 -11.99
CA GLY A 54 -9.91 7.13 -12.65
C GLY A 54 -10.20 7.03 -14.15
N ASN A 55 -9.66 6.01 -14.81
CA ASN A 55 -9.89 5.75 -16.24
C ASN A 55 -11.36 5.42 -16.55
N ILE A 56 -12.00 4.54 -15.78
CA ILE A 56 -13.39 4.11 -15.99
C ILE A 56 -14.37 5.26 -15.74
N THR A 57 -14.16 6.02 -14.67
CA THR A 57 -15.09 7.07 -14.26
C THR A 57 -14.84 8.40 -14.96
N GLY A 58 -13.65 8.60 -15.54
CA GLY A 58 -13.20 9.89 -16.06
C GLY A 58 -12.99 10.96 -14.97
N LYS A 59 -13.00 10.57 -13.70
CA LYS A 59 -12.87 11.50 -12.56
C LYS A 59 -11.40 11.73 -12.23
N ALA A 60 -11.04 13.00 -12.10
CA ALA A 60 -9.73 13.45 -11.64
C ALA A 60 -9.70 13.67 -10.11
N ASP A 61 -10.40 12.85 -9.32
CA ASP A 61 -10.49 13.10 -7.87
C ASP A 61 -9.34 12.45 -7.08
N CYS A 62 -8.58 11.55 -7.69
CA CYS A 62 -7.50 10.83 -7.06
C CYS A 62 -6.38 10.53 -8.06
N TYR A 63 -5.13 10.72 -7.64
CA TYR A 63 -3.94 10.23 -8.34
C TYR A 63 -3.09 9.43 -7.38
N ILE A 64 -2.52 8.35 -7.85
CA ILE A 64 -1.62 7.51 -7.07
C ILE A 64 -0.44 7.09 -7.93
N ARG A 65 0.73 6.93 -7.31
CA ARG A 65 1.90 6.37 -7.96
C ARG A 65 2.80 5.65 -6.97
N LYS A 66 3.67 4.80 -7.49
CA LYS A 66 4.84 4.33 -6.74
C LYS A 66 5.76 5.53 -6.47
N ALA A 67 6.28 5.62 -5.26
CA ALA A 67 7.26 6.62 -4.89
C ALA A 67 8.59 6.38 -5.61
N PHE A 68 9.31 7.45 -5.89
CA PHE A 68 10.68 7.37 -6.40
C PHE A 68 11.64 7.08 -5.25
N ASP A 69 12.60 6.17 -5.46
CA ASP A 69 13.71 5.89 -4.54
C ASP A 69 13.31 5.80 -3.05
N GLU A 70 12.62 4.71 -2.68
CA GLU A 70 12.20 4.41 -1.31
C GLU A 70 13.37 4.49 -0.32
N SER A 71 14.58 4.14 -0.77
CA SER A 71 15.78 4.13 0.07
C SER A 71 16.14 5.53 0.59
N VAL A 72 15.84 6.57 -0.20
CA VAL A 72 16.07 7.97 0.15
C VAL A 72 14.84 8.58 0.84
N ASN A 73 13.66 8.39 0.24
CA ASN A 73 12.47 9.14 0.61
C ASN A 73 11.67 8.50 1.76
N GLY A 74 11.84 7.20 1.97
CA GLY A 74 11.19 6.48 3.06
C GLY A 74 9.69 6.27 2.88
N ASN A 75 9.17 6.41 1.66
CA ASN A 75 7.79 6.09 1.27
C ASN A 75 7.76 5.14 0.08
N ASP A 76 6.72 4.32 0.01
CA ASP A 76 6.44 3.38 -1.08
C ASP A 76 5.51 3.98 -2.13
N VAL A 77 4.60 4.85 -1.68
CA VAL A 77 3.51 5.39 -2.48
C VAL A 77 3.37 6.89 -2.25
N GLU A 78 3.00 7.59 -3.30
CA GLU A 78 2.46 8.94 -3.23
C GLU A 78 1.00 8.93 -3.67
N LEU A 79 0.14 9.53 -2.84
CA LEU A 79 -1.30 9.58 -3.05
C LEU A 79 -1.77 11.04 -3.01
N TYR A 80 -2.55 11.45 -4.00
CA TYR A 80 -3.09 12.79 -4.14
C TYR A 80 -4.61 12.70 -4.19
N ILE A 81 -5.29 13.33 -3.25
CA ILE A 81 -6.77 13.29 -3.16
C ILE A 81 -7.30 14.70 -3.31
N LYS A 82 -8.23 14.91 -4.25
CA LYS A 82 -8.85 16.21 -4.47
C LYS A 82 -9.65 16.66 -3.25
N ASN A 83 -9.46 17.90 -2.83
CA ASN A 83 -10.18 18.53 -1.75
C ASN A 83 -11.32 19.43 -2.27
N ASN A 84 -12.12 19.95 -1.35
CA ASN A 84 -13.30 20.75 -1.68
C ASN A 84 -12.93 22.09 -2.36
N MET A 85 -11.66 22.52 -2.28
CA MET A 85 -11.15 23.71 -2.94
C MET A 85 -10.64 23.43 -4.36
N GLY A 86 -10.74 22.18 -4.85
CA GLY A 86 -10.26 21.78 -6.16
C GLY A 86 -8.75 21.59 -6.25
N THR A 87 -8.02 21.76 -5.15
CA THR A 87 -6.61 21.37 -5.00
C THR A 87 -6.50 19.94 -4.48
N TYR A 88 -5.29 19.42 -4.33
CA TYR A 88 -5.05 18.03 -3.94
C TYR A 88 -4.25 17.94 -2.66
N ASP A 89 -4.77 17.17 -1.72
CA ASP A 89 -4.05 16.78 -0.53
C ASP A 89 -3.03 15.69 -0.92
N HIS A 90 -1.74 15.96 -0.70
CA HIS A 90 -0.65 15.04 -1.01
C HIS A 90 -0.27 14.25 0.25
N TYR A 91 -0.25 12.93 0.12
CA TYR A 91 0.13 11.97 1.15
C TYR A 91 1.34 11.15 0.70
N ALA A 92 2.38 11.09 1.54
CA ALA A 92 3.48 10.14 1.40
C ALA A 92 3.21 8.94 2.29
N LEU A 93 3.15 7.75 1.69
CA LEU A 93 2.72 6.53 2.38
C LEU A 93 3.85 5.49 2.38
N GLN A 94 4.26 5.03 3.57
CA GLN A 94 5.07 3.82 3.73
C GLN A 94 4.16 2.62 3.98
N ALA A 95 4.18 1.63 3.10
CA ALA A 95 3.41 0.42 3.23
C ALA A 95 4.02 -0.53 4.27
N LYS A 96 3.15 -1.22 5.03
CA LYS A 96 3.51 -2.40 5.82
C LYS A 96 2.39 -3.43 5.82
N VAL A 97 2.74 -4.70 5.70
CA VAL A 97 1.78 -5.83 5.77
C VAL A 97 1.80 -6.46 7.16
N LEU A 98 0.61 -6.71 7.72
CA LEU A 98 0.43 -7.54 8.90
C LEU A 98 0.90 -8.97 8.61
N LYS A 99 1.80 -9.51 9.43
CA LYS A 99 2.29 -10.88 9.30
C LYS A 99 1.35 -11.89 9.95
N ASN A 100 1.56 -13.18 9.68
CA ASN A 100 0.71 -14.24 10.21
C ASN A 100 0.75 -14.31 11.74
N ASP A 101 1.91 -13.99 12.34
CA ASP A 101 2.11 -13.83 13.80
C ASP A 101 1.44 -12.57 14.40
N LYS A 102 0.63 -11.88 13.59
CA LYS A 102 -0.12 -10.66 13.90
C LYS A 102 0.76 -9.47 14.29
N LYS A 103 2.02 -9.44 13.84
CA LYS A 103 2.96 -8.34 14.05
C LYS A 103 3.28 -7.62 12.76
N TYR A 104 3.69 -6.36 12.90
CA TYR A 104 4.31 -5.60 11.82
C TYR A 104 5.82 -5.69 11.96
N LYS A 105 6.50 -6.17 10.91
CA LYS A 105 7.96 -6.34 10.87
C LYS A 105 8.60 -5.25 10.02
N GLY A 106 9.89 -4.99 10.26
CA GLY A 106 10.65 -4.01 9.47
C GLY A 106 10.20 -2.56 9.68
N LEU A 107 9.70 -2.25 10.88
CA LEU A 107 9.36 -0.88 11.28
C LEU A 107 10.57 -0.14 11.84
N ASP A 108 11.50 -0.87 12.45
CA ASP A 108 12.72 -0.35 13.08
C ASP A 108 13.94 -0.36 12.16
N THR A 109 13.77 -0.69 10.87
CA THR A 109 14.86 -0.69 9.89
C THR A 109 15.24 0.75 9.55
N GLY A 110 16.10 1.35 10.36
CA GLY A 110 17.17 2.17 9.79
C GLY A 110 18.11 1.22 9.06
N TYR A 111 18.42 1.45 7.79
CA TYR A 111 19.47 0.66 7.13
C TYR A 111 20.73 0.79 7.97
N LYS A 112 21.47 -0.32 8.18
CA LYS A 112 22.75 -0.32 8.91
C LYS A 112 23.76 0.72 8.41
N THR A 113 23.56 1.23 7.19
CA THR A 113 24.38 2.20 6.48
C THR A 113 23.86 3.65 6.52
N SER A 114 22.60 3.89 6.92
CA SER A 114 22.04 5.25 7.02
C SER A 114 21.66 5.56 8.47
N SER A 115 22.17 6.64 9.03
CA SER A 115 21.92 7.09 10.41
C SER A 115 20.46 7.50 10.73
N LYS A 116 19.53 7.34 9.77
CA LYS A 116 18.13 7.77 9.89
C LYS A 116 17.17 6.59 9.81
N TYR A 117 16.17 6.59 10.70
CA TYR A 117 15.10 5.60 10.66
C TYR A 117 14.12 5.88 9.52
N GLN A 118 13.34 4.88 9.08
CA GLN A 118 12.36 5.04 8.00
C GLN A 118 11.36 6.18 8.28
N TRP A 119 10.90 6.33 9.53
CA TRP A 119 10.01 7.43 9.89
C TRP A 119 10.69 8.80 9.77
N ASP A 120 12.00 8.91 9.97
CA ASP A 120 12.72 10.18 9.82
C ASP A 120 12.81 10.57 8.34
N LYS A 121 13.13 9.61 7.46
CA LYS A 121 13.14 9.82 6.00
C LYS A 121 11.76 10.28 5.51
N LEU A 122 10.71 9.60 5.96
CA LEU A 122 9.34 9.94 5.62
C LEU A 122 8.94 11.34 6.11
N TYR A 123 9.39 11.76 7.29
CA TYR A 123 9.20 13.13 7.79
C TYR A 123 9.97 14.17 6.98
N ASP A 124 11.23 13.91 6.66
CA ASP A 124 12.07 14.81 5.87
C ASP A 124 11.49 15.00 4.46
N TYR A 125 11.06 13.92 3.82
CA TYR A 125 10.38 13.96 2.54
C TYR A 125 9.10 14.80 2.62
N ALA A 126 8.27 14.54 3.64
CA ALA A 126 7.01 15.26 3.82
C ALA A 126 7.21 16.77 4.05
N LYS A 127 8.20 17.14 4.86
CA LYS A 127 8.57 18.54 5.07
C LYS A 127 9.03 19.20 3.78
N SER A 128 9.85 18.52 2.98
CA SER A 128 10.43 19.06 1.75
C SER A 128 9.40 19.21 0.63
N ASN A 129 8.42 18.29 0.57
CA ASN A 129 7.40 18.26 -0.47
C ASN A 129 6.08 18.92 -0.07
N GLY A 130 5.93 19.32 1.19
CA GLY A 130 4.71 19.89 1.75
C GLY A 130 3.54 18.89 1.78
N CYS A 131 3.82 17.61 2.04
CA CYS A 131 2.83 16.53 2.06
C CYS A 131 2.62 15.96 3.47
N LEU A 132 1.64 15.07 3.62
CA LEU A 132 1.31 14.42 4.89
C LEU A 132 1.91 13.01 4.95
N PRO A 133 2.77 12.70 5.93
CA PRO A 133 3.39 11.39 6.03
C PRO A 133 2.52 10.43 6.86
N PHE A 134 2.27 9.24 6.33
CA PHE A 134 1.62 8.15 7.04
C PHE A 134 2.27 6.81 6.72
N TYR A 135 2.11 5.86 7.63
CA TYR A 135 2.20 4.45 7.28
C TYR A 135 0.85 3.97 6.78
N LEU A 136 0.84 3.23 5.67
CA LEU A 136 -0.29 2.48 5.15
C LEU A 136 -0.14 1.02 5.58
N LEU A 137 -0.96 0.58 6.53
CA LEU A 137 -0.95 -0.79 7.00
C LEU A 137 -2.00 -1.61 6.25
N TYR A 138 -1.56 -2.70 5.64
CA TYR A 138 -2.42 -3.73 5.05
C TYR A 138 -2.68 -4.83 6.09
N ASN A 139 -3.95 -5.08 6.38
CA ASN A 139 -4.37 -5.95 7.48
C ASN A 139 -5.34 -7.03 7.03
N GLY A 140 -5.37 -8.14 7.76
CA GLY A 140 -6.38 -9.19 7.66
C GLY A 140 -6.31 -10.09 8.89
N ASN A 141 -7.25 -9.90 9.83
CA ASN A 141 -7.24 -10.60 11.11
C ASN A 141 -8.62 -11.19 11.44
N THR A 142 -8.79 -12.48 11.14
CA THR A 142 -10.06 -13.22 11.25
C THR A 142 -10.56 -13.43 12.68
N ASN A 143 -9.71 -13.29 13.69
CA ASN A 143 -10.06 -13.58 15.10
C ASN A 143 -10.54 -12.33 15.86
N ILE A 144 -10.91 -11.28 15.14
CA ILE A 144 -11.29 -9.99 15.72
C ILE A 144 -12.52 -9.47 14.99
N THR A 145 -13.60 -9.29 15.75
CA THR A 145 -14.80 -8.55 15.33
C THR A 145 -15.01 -7.42 16.32
N PHE A 146 -14.87 -6.18 15.87
CA PHE A 146 -15.14 -5.00 16.70
C PHE A 146 -15.95 -3.98 15.91
N PRO A 147 -17.23 -3.75 16.24
CA PRO A 147 -17.88 -2.52 15.81
C PRO A 147 -17.17 -1.35 16.49
N TYR A 148 -16.48 -0.50 15.72
CA TYR A 148 -15.73 0.64 16.27
C TYR A 148 -16.44 1.95 15.96
N LEU A 149 -16.76 2.71 17.01
CA LEU A 149 -17.25 4.08 16.93
C LEU A 149 -16.10 5.05 17.19
N LYS A 150 -15.60 5.70 16.14
CA LYS A 150 -14.69 6.86 16.31
C LYS A 150 -15.45 8.12 15.96
N LYS A 151 -15.74 8.97 16.96
CA LYS A 151 -16.21 10.35 16.73
C LYS A 151 -17.37 10.43 15.72
N TYR A 152 -18.41 9.60 15.94
CA TYR A 152 -19.66 9.47 15.15
C TYR A 152 -19.63 8.58 13.90
N TRP A 153 -18.55 7.81 13.70
CA TRP A 153 -18.42 6.93 12.52
C TRP A 153 -18.37 5.47 12.93
N PHE A 154 -19.27 4.69 12.36
CA PHE A 154 -19.29 3.24 12.51
C PHE A 154 -18.40 2.61 11.44
N PHE A 155 -17.38 1.89 11.89
CA PHE A 155 -16.53 1.07 11.03
C PHE A 155 -16.68 -0.38 11.45
N ASP A 156 -16.75 -1.27 10.46
CA ASP A 156 -16.43 -2.68 10.69
C ASP A 156 -14.92 -2.90 10.59
N GLU A 157 -14.45 -4.05 11.06
CA GLU A 157 -13.03 -4.42 11.03
C GLU A 157 -12.46 -4.49 9.60
N ARG A 158 -13.27 -4.81 8.59
CA ARG A 158 -12.84 -4.97 7.20
C ARG A 158 -12.41 -3.64 6.60
N GLN A 159 -12.98 -2.52 7.06
CA GLN A 159 -12.51 -1.18 6.70
C GLN A 159 -11.09 -0.87 7.21
N PHE A 160 -10.55 -1.65 8.15
CA PHE A 160 -9.14 -1.59 8.53
C PHE A 160 -8.23 -2.44 7.64
N GLY A 161 -8.76 -3.14 6.63
CA GLY A 161 -7.92 -3.84 5.64
C GLY A 161 -6.86 -2.93 5.04
N CYS A 162 -7.19 -1.66 4.82
CA CYS A 162 -6.21 -0.58 4.68
C CYS A 162 -6.40 0.43 5.82
N SER A 163 -5.35 0.68 6.58
CA SER A 163 -5.38 1.67 7.66
C SER A 163 -4.18 2.60 7.61
N ILE A 164 -4.37 3.84 8.05
CA ILE A 164 -3.31 4.83 8.13
C ILE A 164 -2.92 5.11 9.59
N VAL A 165 -1.62 5.26 9.81
CA VAL A 165 -1.01 5.49 11.12
C VAL A 165 0.06 6.56 11.00
N GLU A 166 0.08 7.51 11.92
CA GLU A 166 1.13 8.53 11.92
C GLU A 166 2.50 7.93 12.29
N PRO A 167 3.60 8.39 11.67
CA PRO A 167 4.93 7.84 11.95
C PRO A 167 5.36 7.91 13.42
N ARG A 168 4.93 8.94 14.17
CA ARG A 168 5.21 9.09 15.61
C ARG A 168 4.72 7.92 16.47
N VAL A 169 3.71 7.17 16.03
CA VAL A 169 3.21 5.99 16.74
C VAL A 169 4.28 4.90 16.76
N PHE A 170 4.98 4.69 15.66
CA PHE A 170 6.08 3.72 15.59
C PHE A 170 7.29 4.20 16.38
N GLN A 171 7.59 5.51 16.34
CA GLN A 171 8.60 6.10 17.21
C GLN A 171 8.29 5.86 18.70
N TYR A 172 7.01 5.95 19.09
CA TYR A 172 6.55 5.65 20.46
C TYR A 172 6.79 4.19 20.86
N PHE A 173 6.47 3.23 19.98
CA PHE A 173 6.70 1.80 20.24
C PHE A 173 8.20 1.46 20.28
N TYR A 174 8.98 2.03 19.36
CA TYR A 174 10.43 1.88 19.32
C TYR A 174 11.08 2.37 20.62
N LYS A 175 10.72 3.57 21.11
CA LYS A 175 11.23 4.12 22.39
C LYS A 175 10.89 3.23 23.60
N ARG A 176 9.82 2.43 23.52
CA ARG A 176 9.44 1.42 24.52
C ARG A 176 10.06 0.04 24.28
N LYS A 177 11.05 -0.05 23.40
CA LYS A 177 11.71 -1.31 23.01
C LYS A 177 10.76 -2.34 22.38
N THR A 178 9.58 -1.90 21.91
CA THR A 178 8.64 -2.74 21.14
C THR A 178 8.92 -2.55 19.66
N LYS A 179 9.79 -3.39 19.10
CA LYS A 179 10.24 -3.28 17.70
C LYS A 179 9.19 -3.73 16.69
N THR A 180 8.36 -4.70 17.07
CA THR A 180 7.36 -5.34 16.21
C THR A 180 5.98 -5.31 16.87
N PRO A 181 5.35 -4.13 16.96
CA PRO A 181 4.02 -4.00 17.54
C PRO A 181 3.00 -4.92 16.84
N THR A 182 2.05 -5.44 17.62
CA THR A 182 0.97 -6.29 17.11
C THR A 182 -0.17 -5.45 16.52
N TYR A 183 -1.03 -6.10 15.73
CA TYR A 183 -2.28 -5.51 15.24
C TYR A 183 -3.08 -4.86 16.38
N THR A 184 -3.30 -5.57 17.49
CA THR A 184 -4.11 -5.11 18.63
C THR A 184 -3.48 -3.96 19.41
N GLN A 185 -2.16 -3.80 19.36
CA GLN A 185 -1.47 -2.67 19.96
C GLN A 185 -1.67 -1.37 19.15
N ILE A 186 -1.80 -1.48 17.83
CA ILE A 186 -1.96 -0.33 16.93
C ILE A 186 -3.43 -0.03 16.66
N THR A 187 -4.20 -1.04 16.28
CA THR A 187 -5.57 -0.93 15.79
C THR A 187 -6.55 -1.38 16.88
N PRO A 188 -7.61 -0.61 17.17
CA PRO A 188 -8.05 0.64 16.52
C PRO A 188 -7.52 1.93 17.15
N LYS A 189 -6.70 1.83 18.21
CA LYS A 189 -6.31 2.96 19.05
C LYS A 189 -5.57 4.06 18.30
N TYR A 190 -4.55 3.70 17.55
CA TYR A 190 -3.65 4.62 16.84
C TYR A 190 -3.88 4.65 15.33
N ALA A 191 -4.57 3.63 14.80
CA ALA A 191 -4.92 3.56 13.39
C ALA A 191 -6.28 4.20 13.09
N TYR A 192 -6.44 4.57 11.84
CA TYR A 192 -7.71 4.96 11.25
C TYR A 192 -7.91 4.17 9.95
N PRO A 193 -9.14 3.75 9.62
CA PRO A 193 -9.46 3.28 8.28
C PRO A 193 -9.01 4.34 7.27
N TRP A 194 -8.33 3.93 6.20
CA TRP A 194 -7.87 4.88 5.18
C TRP A 194 -9.05 5.55 4.44
N THR A 195 -10.26 4.99 4.54
CA THR A 195 -11.53 5.57 4.08
C THR A 195 -11.79 6.94 4.72
N ALA A 196 -11.20 7.21 5.88
CA ALA A 196 -11.24 8.54 6.53
C ALA A 196 -10.63 9.65 5.65
N LEU A 197 -9.78 9.31 4.68
CA LEU A 197 -9.20 10.26 3.72
C LEU A 197 -10.22 10.76 2.68
N THR A 198 -11.21 9.96 2.32
CA THR A 198 -12.09 10.22 1.16
C THR A 198 -13.56 10.34 1.54
N CYS A 199 -14.02 9.57 2.51
CA CYS A 199 -15.42 9.53 2.91
C CYS A 199 -15.82 10.75 3.75
N SER A 200 -14.88 11.36 4.49
CA SER A 200 -15.20 12.48 5.39
C SER A 200 -14.77 13.82 4.82
N LYS A 201 -15.72 14.74 4.66
CA LYS A 201 -15.41 16.14 4.31
C LYS A 201 -14.77 16.93 5.46
N SER A 202 -14.91 16.49 6.72
CA SER A 202 -14.48 17.27 7.91
C SER A 202 -13.19 16.76 8.60
N SER A 203 -12.66 15.59 8.21
CA SER A 203 -11.65 14.89 9.03
C SER A 203 -10.21 14.97 8.53
N ARG A 204 -9.97 15.34 7.27
CA ARG A 204 -8.69 15.10 6.58
C ARG A 204 -7.46 15.71 7.27
N HIS A 205 -7.61 16.91 7.86
CA HIS A 205 -6.50 17.56 8.56
C HIS A 205 -6.38 17.14 10.03
N LYS A 206 -7.46 16.66 10.67
CA LYS A 206 -7.47 16.32 12.11
C LYS A 206 -6.69 15.04 12.44
N MET A 207 -6.23 14.32 11.42
CA MET A 207 -5.52 13.04 11.56
C MET A 207 -4.00 13.20 11.65
N ALA A 208 -3.47 14.33 11.19
CA ALA A 208 -2.05 14.69 11.27
C ALA A 208 -1.79 15.57 12.50
N SER A 209 -0.61 15.46 13.08
CA SER A 209 -0.20 16.28 14.22
C SER A 209 -0.11 17.75 13.83
N SER A 210 -0.28 18.66 14.81
CA SER A 210 -0.17 20.11 14.59
C SER A 210 1.16 20.51 13.93
N SER A 211 2.26 19.82 14.27
CA SER A 211 3.58 20.01 13.64
C SER A 211 3.64 19.60 12.17
N GLN A 212 2.90 18.56 11.76
CA GLN A 212 2.83 18.15 10.35
C GLN A 212 1.98 19.11 9.53
N GLN A 213 0.95 19.71 10.13
CA GLN A 213 0.07 20.68 9.47
C GLN A 213 0.78 22.00 9.11
N GLN A 214 1.83 22.39 9.85
CA GLN A 214 2.53 23.66 9.61
C GLN A 214 3.24 23.74 8.25
N ASN A 215 3.73 22.61 7.73
CA ASN A 215 4.44 22.57 6.43
C ASN A 215 3.56 22.03 5.29
N TYR A 216 2.32 21.64 5.61
CA TYR A 216 1.41 21.06 4.64
C TYR A 216 0.94 22.11 3.62
N ARG A 217 0.97 21.75 2.34
CA ARG A 217 0.43 22.58 1.25
C ARG A 217 -0.26 21.71 0.21
N ALA A 218 -1.55 21.95 0.00
CA ALA A 218 -2.30 21.34 -1.10
C ALA A 218 -1.68 21.72 -2.46
N LYS A 219 -1.67 20.77 -3.39
CA LYS A 219 -1.07 20.93 -4.73
C LYS A 219 -2.14 21.25 -5.76
N SER A 220 -1.81 22.10 -6.72
CA SER A 220 -2.59 22.26 -7.94
C SER A 220 -2.38 21.08 -8.88
N ILE A 221 -3.30 20.90 -9.84
CA ILE A 221 -3.14 19.88 -10.89
C ILE A 221 -1.89 20.12 -11.75
N GLY A 222 -1.51 21.38 -11.96
CA GLY A 222 -0.30 21.74 -12.70
C GLY A 222 0.96 21.29 -11.98
N GLU A 223 1.04 21.51 -10.66
CA GLU A 223 2.16 21.03 -9.83
C GLU A 223 2.27 19.50 -9.86
N ILE A 224 1.15 18.78 -9.78
CA ILE A 224 1.12 17.32 -9.90
C ILE A 224 1.59 16.88 -11.28
N LYS A 225 1.07 17.49 -12.36
CA LYS A 225 1.49 17.13 -13.72
C LYS A 225 2.96 17.41 -13.97
N ASN A 226 3.51 18.50 -13.45
CA ASN A 226 4.93 18.82 -13.58
C ASN A 226 5.80 17.84 -12.78
N SER A 227 5.35 17.43 -11.59
CA SER A 227 6.01 16.38 -10.81
C SER A 227 5.84 15.00 -11.44
N LEU A 228 4.90 14.80 -12.36
CA LEU A 228 4.73 13.58 -13.15
C LEU A 228 5.52 13.62 -14.47
N SER A 229 5.64 14.78 -15.13
CA SER A 229 6.29 14.93 -16.44
C SER A 229 7.82 14.95 -16.37
N GLY A 230 8.39 15.27 -15.20
CA GLY A 230 9.83 15.10 -14.94
C GLY A 230 10.28 13.63 -14.93
N TYR A 231 9.34 12.68 -14.95
CA TYR A 231 9.62 11.26 -15.10
C TYR A 231 9.57 10.90 -16.58
N LYS A 232 10.75 10.69 -17.18
CA LYS A 232 10.84 10.06 -18.49
C LYS A 232 10.04 8.76 -18.43
N LYS A 233 9.04 8.66 -19.30
CA LYS A 233 8.43 7.39 -19.66
C LYS A 233 9.58 6.47 -20.07
N VAL A 234 9.81 5.38 -19.36
CA VAL A 234 10.73 4.33 -19.81
C VAL A 234 10.00 3.59 -20.94
N ASP A 235 9.82 4.29 -22.05
CA ASP A 235 9.49 3.70 -23.34
C ASP A 235 10.84 3.45 -24.02
N SER A 236 11.37 2.23 -23.83
CA SER A 236 12.20 1.46 -24.78
C SER A 236 13.07 0.44 -24.04
N LEU A 237 12.45 -0.66 -23.59
CA LEU A 237 13.12 -1.96 -23.59
C LEU A 237 12.63 -2.73 -24.82
N GLU A 238 12.87 -2.16 -25.99
CA GLU A 238 12.84 -2.90 -27.24
C GLU A 238 14.04 -2.44 -28.07
N ASN A 239 14.80 -3.43 -28.53
CA ASN A 239 15.85 -3.39 -29.55
C ASN A 239 17.25 -2.90 -29.15
N GLU A 240 17.97 -3.76 -28.44
CA GLU A 240 19.36 -4.04 -28.83
C GLU A 240 19.48 -5.54 -29.11
N ASN A 241 19.45 -5.89 -30.40
CA ASN A 241 20.02 -7.15 -30.90
C ASN A 241 21.54 -7.00 -30.92
N PRO A 242 22.32 -7.90 -30.28
CA PRO A 242 23.68 -8.16 -30.70
C PRO A 242 23.66 -9.41 -31.58
N SER A 243 23.67 -9.19 -32.89
CA SER A 243 24.09 -10.21 -33.84
C SER A 243 25.60 -10.42 -33.73
N SER A 244 26.04 -11.56 -33.22
CA SER A 244 27.22 -12.28 -33.71
C SER A 244 27.36 -13.63 -32.99
N GLU A 245 27.18 -14.70 -33.75
CA GLU A 245 27.60 -16.05 -33.39
C GLU A 245 29.11 -16.11 -33.15
N THR A 246 29.55 -16.94 -32.18
CA THR A 246 30.65 -17.90 -32.36
C THR A 246 30.77 -18.87 -31.16
N ASN A 247 30.48 -20.14 -31.44
CA ASN A 247 31.14 -21.40 -31.01
C ASN A 247 31.46 -21.72 -29.53
N LEU A 248 30.74 -22.76 -29.08
CA LEU A 248 31.16 -23.93 -28.27
C LEU A 248 32.24 -23.78 -27.17
N SER A 249 31.80 -24.05 -25.94
CA SER A 249 32.36 -25.15 -25.15
C SER A 249 31.29 -25.73 -24.19
N ASN A 250 31.19 -27.05 -24.18
CA ASN A 250 30.36 -27.82 -23.26
C ASN A 250 30.93 -27.71 -21.84
N GLU A 251 30.18 -27.11 -20.91
CA GLU A 251 30.34 -27.43 -19.49
C GLU A 251 28.96 -27.64 -18.84
N LEU A 252 28.78 -28.86 -18.35
CA LEU A 252 27.70 -29.30 -17.48
C LEU A 252 27.69 -28.43 -16.21
N TYR A 253 26.60 -27.70 -15.95
CA TYR A 253 26.27 -27.28 -14.59
C TYR A 253 24.76 -27.37 -14.31
N SER A 254 24.45 -28.39 -13.51
CA SER A 254 23.51 -28.40 -12.39
C SER A 254 22.14 -27.75 -12.57
N TYR A 255 21.12 -28.62 -12.66
CA TYR A 255 19.71 -28.30 -12.46
C TYR A 255 19.47 -27.40 -11.24
N ASP A 256 19.10 -26.14 -11.49
CA ASP A 256 18.36 -25.37 -10.51
C ASP A 256 16.96 -25.99 -10.38
N THR A 257 16.75 -26.57 -9.21
CA THR A 257 15.55 -27.29 -8.83
C THR A 257 14.39 -26.30 -8.73
N TRP A 258 13.50 -26.34 -9.73
CA TRP A 258 12.17 -25.78 -9.62
C TRP A 258 11.45 -26.44 -8.43
N ASN A 259 11.28 -25.71 -7.33
CA ASN A 259 10.64 -26.17 -6.10
C ASN A 259 9.34 -25.37 -5.86
N PRO A 260 8.21 -25.76 -6.49
CA PRO A 260 6.96 -25.04 -6.31
C PRO A 260 6.42 -25.22 -4.88
N ILE A 261 5.98 -24.13 -4.26
CA ILE A 261 5.42 -24.07 -2.88
C ILE A 261 4.14 -24.90 -2.75
N ALA A 262 3.47 -25.21 -3.86
CA ALA A 262 2.34 -26.13 -3.90
C ALA A 262 2.36 -26.94 -5.21
N LYS A 263 2.15 -28.26 -5.10
CA LYS A 263 1.92 -29.16 -6.23
C LYS A 263 0.42 -29.31 -6.42
N ILE A 264 -0.10 -28.80 -7.53
CA ILE A 264 -1.49 -29.09 -7.95
C ILE A 264 -1.47 -30.50 -8.53
N ILE A 265 -2.13 -31.44 -7.84
CA ILE A 265 -2.39 -32.79 -8.36
C ILE A 265 -3.78 -32.75 -8.97
N ILE A 266 -3.86 -32.81 -10.31
CA ILE A 266 -5.12 -32.98 -11.01
C ILE A 266 -5.32 -34.49 -11.12
N ASP A 267 -6.29 -35.00 -10.37
CA ASP A 267 -6.71 -36.40 -10.49
C ASP A 267 -7.73 -36.50 -11.64
N ASN A 268 -7.41 -37.27 -12.67
CA ASN A 268 -8.25 -37.44 -13.87
C ASN A 268 -9.10 -38.72 -13.81
N THR A 269 -9.28 -39.31 -12.62
CA THR A 269 -9.97 -40.59 -12.48
C THR A 269 -11.49 -40.56 -12.71
N ASP A 270 -12.13 -39.39 -12.81
CA ASP A 270 -13.60 -39.32 -12.95
C ASP A 270 -14.11 -39.23 -14.41
N SER A 271 -13.32 -39.61 -15.41
CA SER A 271 -13.76 -39.64 -16.83
C SER A 271 -14.13 -41.03 -17.37
N ARG A 272 -14.30 -42.04 -16.50
CA ARG A 272 -14.75 -43.38 -16.90
C ARG A 272 -15.81 -43.91 -15.94
N ASP A 273 -16.96 -43.25 -15.87
CA ASP A 273 -18.20 -43.90 -15.41
C ASP A 273 -19.45 -43.08 -15.77
N GLU A 274 -19.62 -42.69 -17.04
CA GLU A 274 -20.96 -42.43 -17.59
C GLU A 274 -21.03 -42.95 -19.04
N ARG A 275 -21.46 -44.23 -19.13
CA ARG A 275 -22.20 -44.93 -20.21
C ARG A 275 -21.88 -44.66 -21.68
#